data_AF-A0A376WW05-F1
#
_entry.id   AF-A0A376WW05-F1
#
_cell.length_a   1.000
_cell.length_b   1.000
_cell.length_c   1.000
_cell.angle_alpha   90.00
_cell.angle_beta   90.00
_cell.angle_gamma   90.00
#
_symmetry.space_group_name_H-M   'P 1'
#
loop_
_entity.id
_entity.type
_entity.pdbx_description
1 polymer ?
#
loop_
_entity_poly.entity_id
_entity_poly.type
_entity_poly.pdbx_seq_one_letter_code
_entity_poly.pdbx_strand_id
1 'polypeptide(L)'
;MSRKKRQNGAQQPVRTSDGYNNFTAKLGSDTRNIQTGGMYMPGYISRNRVMLEFAYRSSFLVGAGVDAMADDMTRKGINISSKLKPGQKGKLETFWDELAIWDGLNR
;
A
#
# COMPACT_ATOMS: atom_id res chain seq x y z
N MET A 1 24.03 -47.45 -27.04
CA MET A 1 23.87 -47.83 -25.62
C MET A 1 24.03 -46.60 -24.74
N SER A 2 22.95 -45.90 -24.40
CA SER A 2 22.99 -44.65 -23.62
C SER A 2 22.79 -44.93 -22.13
N ARG A 3 23.78 -44.63 -21.28
CA ARG A 3 23.70 -44.77 -19.82
C ARG A 3 22.98 -43.54 -19.23
N LYS A 4 21.72 -43.72 -18.83
CA LYS A 4 20.92 -42.73 -18.11
C LYS A 4 21.45 -42.58 -16.67
N LYS A 5 22.16 -41.48 -16.37
CA LYS A 5 22.56 -41.12 -14.99
C LYS A 5 21.29 -40.83 -14.16
N ARG A 6 21.01 -41.66 -13.16
CA ARG A 6 19.99 -41.38 -12.14
C ARG A 6 20.66 -40.59 -11.02
N GLN A 7 20.40 -39.29 -10.95
CA GLN A 7 20.76 -38.47 -9.80
C GLN A 7 19.75 -38.74 -8.69
N ASN A 8 20.13 -39.57 -7.71
CA ASN A 8 19.41 -39.68 -6.45
C ASN A 8 19.74 -38.45 -5.60
N GLY A 9 18.97 -37.38 -5.76
CA GLY A 9 19.03 -36.21 -4.88
C GLY A 9 18.37 -36.53 -3.56
N ALA A 10 19.12 -37.08 -2.60
CA ALA A 10 18.66 -37.16 -1.22
C ALA A 10 18.43 -35.71 -0.72
N GLN A 11 17.18 -35.40 -0.34
CA GLN A 11 16.83 -34.08 0.19
C GLN A 11 17.60 -33.86 1.49
N GLN A 12 18.54 -32.92 1.44
CA GLN A 12 19.31 -32.47 2.60
C GLN A 12 18.33 -31.85 3.61
N PRO A 13 18.38 -32.24 4.91
CA PRO A 13 17.51 -31.65 5.91
C PRO A 13 17.79 -30.15 6.03
N VAL A 14 16.78 -29.34 5.73
CA VAL A 14 16.84 -27.88 5.89
C VAL A 14 16.66 -27.56 7.36
N ARG A 15 17.53 -26.71 7.90
CA ARG A 15 17.47 -26.30 9.31
C ARG A 15 16.20 -25.47 9.56
N THR A 16 15.18 -26.08 10.14
CA THR A 16 13.98 -25.38 10.61
C THR A 16 14.30 -24.69 11.93
N SER A 17 14.35 -23.36 11.92
CA SER A 17 14.40 -22.56 13.15
C SER A 17 12.97 -22.36 13.64
N ASP A 18 12.68 -22.75 14.88
CA ASP A 18 11.46 -22.32 15.55
C ASP A 18 11.59 -20.82 15.89
N GLY A 19 10.52 -20.06 15.70
CA GLY A 19 10.50 -18.61 15.89
C GLY A 19 10.13 -18.27 17.33
N TYR A 20 11.10 -17.90 18.16
CA TYR A 20 10.81 -17.36 19.48
C TYR A 20 10.33 -15.90 19.36
N ASN A 21 9.07 -15.64 19.73
CA ASN A 21 8.48 -14.31 19.76
C ASN A 21 8.21 -13.86 21.21
N ASN A 22 8.70 -12.66 21.57
CA ASN A 22 8.41 -12.03 22.85
C ASN A 22 7.10 -11.23 22.77
N PHE A 23 5.97 -11.87 23.14
CA PHE A 23 4.63 -11.27 23.08
C PHE A 23 4.46 -10.04 23.99
N THR A 24 5.16 -9.99 25.11
CA THR A 24 5.13 -8.84 26.04
C THR A 24 5.67 -7.58 25.39
N ALA A 25 6.65 -7.71 24.50
CA ALA A 25 7.27 -6.59 23.81
C ALA A 25 6.47 -6.11 22.57
N LYS A 26 5.44 -6.85 22.12
CA LYS A 26 4.58 -6.53 20.96
C LYS A 26 5.33 -6.15 19.68
N LEU A 27 6.52 -6.69 19.45
CA LEU A 27 7.41 -6.21 18.37
C LEU A 27 6.99 -6.68 16.95
N GLY A 28 5.92 -7.46 16.79
CA GLY A 28 5.48 -8.01 15.51
C GLY A 28 6.37 -9.14 15.00
N SER A 29 5.87 -9.99 14.09
CA SER A 29 6.53 -11.24 13.66
C SER A 29 7.88 -11.09 12.95
N ASP A 30 8.34 -9.87 12.64
CA ASP A 30 9.50 -9.62 11.78
C ASP A 30 10.65 -8.84 12.43
N THR A 31 10.57 -8.53 13.73
CA THR A 31 11.61 -7.74 14.42
C THR A 31 12.56 -8.64 15.23
N ARG A 32 13.85 -8.57 14.89
CA ARG A 32 14.89 -9.42 15.52
C ARG A 32 15.38 -8.91 16.87
N ASN A 33 15.15 -7.64 17.23
CA ASN A 33 15.34 -7.11 18.60
C ASN A 33 14.58 -5.77 18.81
N ILE A 34 14.55 -5.29 20.07
CA ILE A 34 13.92 -4.03 20.52
C ILE A 34 14.57 -2.76 19.93
N GLN A 35 15.85 -2.82 19.56
CA GLN A 35 16.68 -1.69 19.10
C GLN A 35 16.88 -1.63 17.58
N THR A 36 16.18 -2.47 16.80
CA THR A 36 16.33 -2.47 15.34
C THR A 36 15.81 -1.13 14.83
N GLY A 37 16.74 -0.29 14.38
CA GLY A 37 16.48 1.08 13.95
C GLY A 37 15.25 1.14 13.06
N GLY A 38 14.29 1.98 13.46
CA GLY A 38 12.98 2.10 12.83
C GLY A 38 13.10 2.51 11.37
N MET A 39 13.24 1.53 10.49
CA MET A 39 12.94 1.70 9.07
C MET A 39 11.51 1.23 8.85
N TYR A 40 10.74 2.03 8.13
CA TYR A 40 9.49 1.56 7.54
C TYR A 40 9.81 0.38 6.62
N MET A 41 9.58 -0.84 7.10
CA MET A 41 9.65 -2.02 6.25
C MET A 41 8.30 -2.14 5.54
N PRO A 42 8.25 -2.06 4.19
CA PRO A 42 6.98 -2.13 3.49
C PRO A 42 6.33 -3.51 3.67
N GLY A 43 5.16 -3.55 4.29
CA GLY A 43 4.32 -4.74 4.44
C GLY A 43 3.45 -4.98 3.21
N TYR A 44 4.06 -5.30 2.07
CA TYR A 44 3.30 -5.52 0.84
C TYR A 44 2.40 -6.76 0.94
N ILE A 45 1.11 -6.59 0.64
CA ILE A 45 0.17 -7.71 0.46
C ILE A 45 0.57 -8.55 -0.77
N SER A 46 1.11 -7.91 -1.81
CA SER A 46 1.66 -8.57 -3.00
C SER A 46 2.91 -7.84 -3.48
N ARG A 47 3.94 -8.60 -3.87
CA ARG A 47 5.18 -8.08 -4.48
C ARG A 47 5.17 -8.13 -6.01
N ASN A 48 4.08 -8.58 -6.63
CA ASN A 48 4.00 -8.71 -8.08
C ASN A 48 3.46 -7.42 -8.73
N ARG A 49 4.28 -6.36 -8.71
CA ARG A 49 3.93 -5.06 -9.32
C ARG A 49 3.58 -5.19 -10.81
N VAL A 50 4.34 -5.99 -11.56
CA VAL A 50 4.16 -6.13 -13.02
C VAL A 50 2.75 -6.63 -13.35
N MET A 51 2.27 -7.65 -12.64
CA MET A 51 0.91 -8.17 -12.83
C MET A 51 -0.15 -7.11 -12.52
N LEU A 52 0.01 -6.35 -11.43
CA LEU A 52 -0.93 -5.30 -11.04
C LEU A 52 -1.00 -4.18 -12.08
N GLU A 53 0.15 -3.76 -12.62
CA GLU A 53 0.21 -2.73 -13.65
C GLU A 53 -0.42 -3.18 -14.97
N PHE A 54 -0.14 -4.41 -15.40
CA PHE A 54 -0.79 -4.97 -16.59
C PHE A 54 -2.30 -5.06 -16.39
N ALA A 55 -2.76 -5.57 -15.25
CA ALA A 55 -4.19 -5.68 -14.95
C ALA A 55 -4.89 -4.32 -15.05
N TYR A 56 -4.35 -3.27 -14.44
CA TYR A 56 -4.92 -1.92 -14.50
C TYR A 56 -4.92 -1.35 -15.92
N ARG A 57 -3.82 -1.52 -16.68
CA ARG A 57 -3.68 -0.91 -18.01
C ARG A 57 -4.38 -1.66 -19.14
N SER A 58 -4.62 -2.98 -18.99
CA SER A 58 -5.19 -3.81 -20.05
C SER A 58 -6.65 -4.18 -19.83
N SER A 59 -7.15 -4.15 -18.60
CA SER A 59 -8.54 -4.50 -18.28
C SER A 59 -9.34 -3.27 -17.91
N PHE A 60 -10.31 -2.92 -18.75
CA PHE A 60 -11.27 -1.85 -18.47
C PHE A 60 -11.96 -2.04 -17.12
N LEU A 61 -12.36 -3.27 -16.78
CA LEU A 61 -13.07 -3.54 -15.52
C LEU A 61 -12.19 -3.28 -14.29
N VAL A 62 -10.89 -3.60 -14.38
CA VAL A 62 -9.94 -3.32 -13.30
C VAL A 62 -9.68 -1.82 -13.19
N GLY A 63 -9.48 -1.14 -14.32
CA GLY A 63 -9.35 0.31 -14.37
C GLY A 63 -10.55 1.01 -13.74
N ALA A 64 -11.76 0.70 -14.21
CA ALA A 64 -13.00 1.27 -13.69
C ALA A 64 -13.19 1.01 -12.18
N GLY A 65 -12.83 -0.18 -11.69
CA GLY A 65 -12.93 -0.51 -10.26
C GLY A 65 -11.97 0.31 -9.39
N VAL A 66 -10.76 0.60 -9.88
CA VAL A 66 -9.77 1.42 -9.18
C VAL A 66 -10.13 2.90 -9.26
N ASP A 67 -10.46 3.39 -10.46
CA ASP A 67 -10.73 4.80 -10.73
C ASP A 67 -12.02 5.26 -10.04
N ALA A 68 -13.09 4.44 -10.02
CA ALA A 68 -14.34 4.81 -9.35
C ALA A 68 -14.16 5.09 -7.84
N MET A 69 -13.24 4.38 -7.18
CA MET A 69 -12.92 4.64 -5.77
C MET A 69 -12.13 5.94 -5.63
N ALA A 70 -11.14 6.17 -6.49
CA ALA A 70 -10.38 7.43 -6.48
C ALA A 70 -11.28 8.64 -6.75
N ASP A 71 -12.25 8.50 -7.67
CA ASP A 71 -13.25 9.53 -7.99
C ASP A 71 -14.22 9.80 -6.85
N ASP A 72 -14.66 8.76 -6.13
CA ASP A 72 -15.53 8.97 -4.98
C ASP A 72 -14.80 9.69 -3.82
N MET A 73 -13.49 9.45 -3.66
CA MET A 73 -12.68 10.08 -2.61
C MET A 73 -12.52 11.60 -2.81
N THR A 74 -12.48 12.10 -4.05
CA THR A 74 -12.30 13.53 -4.35
C THR A 74 -13.64 14.26 -4.58
N ARG A 75 -14.72 13.53 -4.87
CA ARG A 75 -16.06 14.08 -5.16
C ARG A 75 -16.61 15.08 -4.15
N LYS A 76 -16.36 14.87 -2.85
CA LYS A 76 -16.87 15.76 -1.78
C LYS A 76 -15.84 16.77 -1.26
N GLY A 77 -14.60 16.68 -1.75
CA GLY A 77 -13.49 17.48 -1.24
C GLY A 77 -13.14 17.21 0.23
N ILE A 78 -12.55 18.21 0.88
CA ILE A 78 -12.07 18.12 2.27
C ILE A 78 -12.60 19.28 3.10
N ASN A 79 -12.62 19.11 4.43
CA ASN A 79 -12.87 20.19 5.37
C ASN A 79 -11.55 20.65 6.01
N ILE A 80 -11.24 21.94 5.88
CA ILE A 80 -10.05 22.53 6.50
C ILE A 80 -10.39 22.96 7.93
N SER A 81 -9.76 22.31 8.91
CA SER A 81 -9.76 22.79 10.30
C SER A 81 -8.64 23.81 10.48
N SER A 82 -8.96 24.96 11.09
CA SER A 82 -8.02 26.06 11.22
C SER A 82 -8.30 26.91 12.45
N LYS A 83 -7.25 27.52 13.02
CA LYS A 83 -7.31 28.51 14.11
C LYS A 83 -7.46 29.95 13.57
N LEU A 84 -7.90 30.12 12.32
CA LEU A 84 -8.13 31.42 11.71
C LEU A 84 -9.17 32.24 12.47
N LYS A 85 -9.12 33.57 12.30
CA LYS A 85 -10.11 34.46 12.90
C LYS A 85 -11.50 34.16 12.33
N PRO A 86 -12.58 34.43 13.11
CA PRO A 86 -13.95 34.25 12.62
C PRO A 86 -14.16 34.94 11.26
N GLY A 87 -14.84 34.25 10.34
CA GLY A 87 -15.11 34.73 8.98
C GLY A 87 -13.97 34.53 7.96
N GLN A 88 -12.72 34.35 8.37
CA GLN A 88 -11.61 34.09 7.43
C GLN A 88 -11.67 32.67 6.86
N LYS A 89 -12.13 31.69 7.65
CA LYS A 89 -12.34 30.32 7.17
C LYS A 89 -13.34 30.27 6.00
N GLY A 90 -14.49 30.93 6.16
CA GLY A 90 -15.51 30.98 5.11
C GLY A 90 -15.00 31.61 3.82
N LYS A 91 -14.20 32.68 3.90
CA LYS A 91 -13.58 33.28 2.70
C LYS A 91 -12.66 32.31 1.96
N LEU A 92 -11.91 31.49 2.68
CA LEU A 92 -11.05 30.46 2.08
C LEU A 92 -11.88 29.36 1.42
N GLU A 93 -12.94 28.90 2.08
CA GLU A 93 -13.86 27.89 1.53
C GLU A 93 -14.53 28.42 0.24
N THR A 94 -15.08 29.64 0.27
CA THR A 94 -15.66 30.28 -0.92
C THR A 94 -14.65 30.42 -2.06
N PHE A 95 -13.42 30.85 -1.76
CA PHE A 95 -12.38 30.97 -2.78
C PHE A 95 -12.01 29.61 -3.41
N TRP A 96 -11.95 28.55 -2.60
CA TRP A 96 -11.72 27.19 -3.10
C TRP A 96 -12.85 26.67 -3.98
N ASP A 97 -14.09 26.96 -3.61
CA ASP A 97 -15.28 26.60 -4.39
C ASP A 97 -15.33 27.38 -5.72
N GLU A 98 -15.03 28.69 -5.70
CA GLU A 98 -14.97 29.53 -6.90
C GLU A 98 -13.91 29.06 -7.91
N LEU A 99 -12.79 28.53 -7.42
CA LEU A 99 -11.75 27.95 -8.27
C LEU A 99 -12.09 26.55 -8.79
N ALA A 100 -13.18 25.93 -8.30
CA ALA A 100 -13.62 24.59 -8.69
C ALA A 100 -12.48 23.54 -8.64
N ILE A 101 -11.63 23.63 -7.60
CA ILE A 101 -10.39 22.82 -7.49
C ILE A 101 -10.72 21.32 -7.53
N TRP A 102 -11.78 20.90 -6.82
CA TRP A 102 -12.19 19.51 -6.75
C TRP A 102 -12.75 18.99 -8.10
N ASP A 103 -13.45 19.83 -8.86
CA ASP A 103 -13.97 19.48 -10.19
C ASP A 103 -12.88 19.38 -11.27
N GLY A 104 -11.68 19.91 -10.97
CA GLY A 104 -10.52 19.86 -11.87
C GLY A 104 -9.58 18.68 -11.62
N LEU A 105 -9.70 17.97 -10.50
CA LEU A 105 -8.73 16.95 -10.09
C LEU A 105 -8.79 15.66 -10.91
N ASN A 106 -9.99 15.24 -11.35
CA ASN A 106 -10.21 13.95 -12.01
C ASN A 106 -10.82 14.10 -13.42
N ARG A 107 -10.33 15.07 -14.20
CA ARG A 107 -10.72 15.25 -15.62
C ARG A 107 -9.86 14.44 -16.58
#